data_AF-A0A660P965-F1
#
_entry.id   AF-A0A660P965-F1
#
_cell.length_a   1.000
_cell.length_b   1.000
_cell.length_c   1.000
_cell.angle_alpha   90.00
_cell.angle_beta   90.00
_cell.angle_gamma   90.00
#
_symmetry.space_group_name_H-M   'P 1'
#
loop_
_entity.id
_entity.type
_entity.pdbx_description
1 polymer ?
#
loop_
_entity_poly.entity_id
_entity_poly.type
_entity_poly.pdbx_seq_one_letter_code
_entity_poly.pdbx_strand_id
1 'polypeptide(L)'
;MPSGYTIFKYPEDFFQIFPDKDYSQSISKSNAEEKEQIQYLFRYLKEIKCVSILMEKNYVDHDYLDDYANYYAKCFTDYKRFCRRAHFWSIDVSELDLEKIIVEKNAGELENLQECYLGFLTLKPLPNTVIGRTVIKTYDNEGKRHFPATTYYDVNLFGVELKAKSLAFQEQDKVLAACATTALWSSFQKTSRLFQTHTPTPVDITSKATKYIQTTRPVPSQGLIVEQICYAISEVGLTPEVQQIRKDTPINSLIYSYVNMGIPVILGYAAERNGKILLHAVTVCGYRLESDTQHDTEIWTPQLDINLIGRRISEFYVHDDTLGPFSRLKSAKHNNPECSKIKFIREALDSTCDCIPTVVIV
;
A
#
# COMPACT_ATOMS: atom_id res chain seq x y z
N MET A 1 -15.66 15.60 29.39
CA MET A 1 -16.03 15.25 28.01
C MET A 1 -15.57 13.84 27.77
N PRO A 2 -16.35 12.93 27.16
CA PRO A 2 -15.80 11.64 26.76
C PRO A 2 -14.62 11.93 25.83
N SER A 3 -13.44 11.40 26.15
CA SER A 3 -12.21 11.71 25.42
C SER A 3 -12.42 11.40 23.93
N GLY A 4 -12.17 12.41 23.08
CA GLY A 4 -12.23 12.29 21.62
C GLY A 4 -11.19 11.33 21.05
N TYR A 5 -10.30 10.82 21.91
CA TYR A 5 -9.26 9.86 21.58
C TYR A 5 -9.08 8.80 22.66
N THR A 6 -8.25 7.80 22.38
CA THR A 6 -7.81 6.78 23.35
C THR A 6 -6.36 6.40 23.06
N ILE A 7 -5.52 6.31 24.09
CA ILE A 7 -4.11 5.93 23.96
C ILE A 7 -3.95 4.44 24.29
N PHE A 8 -3.11 3.76 23.51
CA PHE A 8 -2.82 2.34 23.63
C PHE A 8 -1.29 2.12 23.62
N LYS A 9 -0.82 1.10 24.33
CA LYS A 9 0.58 0.68 24.28
C LYS A 9 0.80 -0.34 23.16
N TYR A 10 1.89 -0.19 22.42
CA TYR A 10 2.33 -1.18 21.46
C TYR A 10 3.53 -1.95 22.05
N PRO A 11 3.57 -3.30 21.95
CA PRO A 11 2.67 -4.18 21.17
C PRO A 11 1.41 -4.68 21.90
N GLU A 12 1.28 -4.47 23.20
CA GLU A 12 0.33 -5.17 24.08
C GLU A 12 -1.14 -4.93 23.69
N ASP A 13 -1.47 -3.70 23.30
CA ASP A 13 -2.85 -3.29 23.03
C ASP A 13 -3.17 -3.22 21.54
N PHE A 14 -2.24 -3.57 20.64
CA PHE A 14 -2.40 -3.37 19.20
C PHE A 14 -3.69 -3.97 18.65
N PHE A 15 -4.03 -5.22 19.00
CA PHE A 15 -5.24 -5.86 18.48
C PHE A 15 -6.54 -5.27 19.05
N GLN A 16 -6.46 -4.52 20.15
CA GLN A 16 -7.62 -3.87 20.77
C GLN A 16 -8.10 -2.64 19.97
N ILE A 17 -7.27 -2.12 19.07
CA ILE A 17 -7.62 -0.94 18.27
C ILE A 17 -8.64 -1.27 17.16
N PHE A 18 -8.74 -2.53 16.73
CA PHE A 18 -9.53 -2.93 15.56
C PHE A 18 -11.03 -3.07 15.85
N PRO A 19 -11.49 -3.71 16.93
CA PRO A 19 -12.90 -3.72 17.26
C PRO A 19 -13.38 -2.31 17.58
N ASP A 20 -14.54 -1.95 17.05
CA ASP A 20 -15.27 -0.78 17.49
C ASP A 20 -16.34 -1.24 18.50
N LYS A 21 -16.11 -0.90 19.77
CA LYS A 21 -17.02 -1.30 20.86
C LYS A 21 -18.42 -0.70 20.71
N ASP A 22 -18.52 0.40 19.99
CA ASP A 22 -19.78 1.11 19.77
C ASP A 22 -20.45 0.67 18.45
N TYR A 23 -19.84 -0.27 17.71
CA TYR A 23 -20.34 -0.72 16.41
C TYR A 23 -20.16 -2.23 16.17
N SER A 24 -21.26 -2.98 16.30
CA SER A 24 -21.29 -4.44 16.26
C SER A 24 -20.91 -5.08 14.93
N GLN A 25 -20.97 -4.35 13.82
CA GLN A 25 -20.54 -4.85 12.50
C GLN A 25 -19.04 -4.61 12.23
N SER A 26 -18.32 -4.00 13.17
CA SER A 26 -16.86 -3.92 13.09
C SER A 26 -16.23 -5.29 13.24
N ILE A 27 -14.98 -5.43 12.79
CA ILE A 27 -14.23 -6.67 12.94
C ILE A 27 -14.12 -7.06 14.43
N SER A 28 -14.31 -8.34 14.74
CA SER A 28 -14.08 -8.85 16.09
C SER A 28 -12.57 -8.92 16.39
N LYS A 29 -12.21 -8.95 17.68
CA LYS A 29 -10.81 -9.10 18.09
C LYS A 29 -10.17 -10.39 17.56
N SER A 30 -10.89 -11.51 17.65
CA SER A 30 -10.42 -12.81 17.15
C SER A 30 -10.14 -12.78 15.64
N ASN A 31 -11.05 -12.18 14.86
CA ASN A 31 -10.87 -12.09 13.41
C ASN A 31 -9.73 -11.14 13.05
N ALA A 32 -9.52 -10.07 13.83
CA ALA A 32 -8.39 -9.17 13.64
C ALA A 32 -7.05 -9.86 13.91
N GLU A 33 -6.98 -10.74 14.92
CA GLU A 33 -5.79 -11.54 15.24
C GLU A 33 -5.49 -12.59 14.15
N GLU A 34 -6.48 -13.09 13.43
CA GLU A 34 -6.26 -14.08 12.37
C GLU A 34 -5.98 -13.46 11.00
N LYS A 35 -6.37 -12.20 10.78
CA LYS A 35 -6.25 -11.53 9.47
C LYS A 35 -4.79 -11.26 9.09
N GLU A 36 -4.35 -11.80 7.95
CA GLU A 36 -2.97 -11.69 7.47
C GLU A 36 -2.47 -10.24 7.38
N GLN A 37 -3.30 -9.30 6.89
CA GLN A 37 -2.92 -7.91 6.75
C GLN A 37 -2.68 -7.20 8.09
N ILE A 38 -3.50 -7.51 9.09
CA ILE A 38 -3.35 -6.96 10.45
C ILE A 38 -2.11 -7.55 11.10
N GLN A 39 -1.90 -8.86 10.94
CA GLN A 39 -0.69 -9.54 11.41
C GLN A 39 0.58 -9.02 10.73
N TYR A 40 0.52 -8.69 9.44
CA TYR A 40 1.61 -8.05 8.72
C TYR A 40 1.90 -6.67 9.32
N LEU A 41 0.87 -5.83 9.48
CA LEU A 41 1.03 -4.50 10.06
C LEU A 41 1.58 -4.55 11.49
N PHE A 42 1.14 -5.51 12.30
CA PHE A 42 1.71 -5.76 13.62
C PHE A 42 3.22 -5.96 13.54
N ARG A 43 3.69 -6.87 12.69
CA ARG A 43 5.13 -7.12 12.50
C ARG A 43 5.86 -5.90 11.93
N TYR A 44 5.22 -5.18 11.01
CA TYR A 44 5.78 -3.99 10.37
C TYR A 44 6.03 -2.87 11.39
N LEU A 45 5.03 -2.55 12.23
CA LEU A 45 5.14 -1.55 13.29
C LEU A 45 6.23 -1.90 14.30
N LYS A 46 6.44 -3.20 14.57
CA LYS A 46 7.57 -3.67 15.38
C LYS A 46 8.91 -3.33 14.74
N GLU A 47 9.05 -3.57 13.44
CA GLU A 47 10.30 -3.32 12.70
C GLU A 47 10.64 -1.83 12.66
N ILE A 48 9.65 -0.96 12.55
CA ILE A 48 9.83 0.51 12.62
C ILE A 48 9.80 1.07 14.05
N LYS A 49 9.91 0.20 15.07
CA LYS A 49 10.08 0.56 16.50
C LYS A 49 8.92 1.39 17.06
N CYS A 50 7.68 1.05 16.71
CA CYS A 50 6.48 1.64 17.32
C CYS A 50 6.43 1.34 18.83
N VAL A 51 5.95 2.30 19.61
CA VAL A 51 5.83 2.21 21.08
C VAL A 51 4.43 2.59 21.55
N SER A 52 3.83 3.62 20.97
CA SER A 52 2.51 4.11 21.37
C SER A 52 1.57 4.32 20.18
N ILE A 53 0.27 4.20 20.46
CA ILE A 53 -0.80 4.41 19.48
C ILE A 53 -1.82 5.37 20.07
N LEU A 54 -2.14 6.44 19.36
CA LEU A 54 -3.28 7.30 19.68
C LEU A 54 -4.40 7.05 18.68
N MET A 55 -5.59 6.73 19.17
CA MET A 55 -6.78 6.52 18.36
C MET A 55 -7.68 7.74 18.40
N GLU A 56 -7.80 8.46 17.27
CA GLU A 56 -8.84 9.47 17.05
C GLU A 56 -10.17 8.80 16.70
N LYS A 57 -11.26 9.25 17.33
CA LYS A 57 -12.62 8.76 17.06
C LYS A 57 -13.34 9.70 16.09
N ASN A 58 -14.34 9.16 15.37
CA ASN A 58 -15.21 9.92 14.46
C ASN A 58 -14.47 10.66 13.32
N TYR A 59 -13.39 10.07 12.81
CA TYR A 59 -12.60 10.62 11.72
C TYR A 59 -13.36 10.54 10.38
N VAL A 60 -13.29 11.60 9.57
CA VAL A 60 -13.86 11.62 8.22
C VAL A 60 -12.72 11.38 7.22
N ASP A 61 -12.66 10.18 6.67
CA ASP A 61 -11.74 9.84 5.61
C ASP A 61 -12.37 10.11 4.25
N HIS A 62 -11.67 10.85 3.38
CA HIS A 62 -12.20 11.24 2.07
C HIS A 62 -12.47 10.03 1.17
N ASP A 63 -11.51 9.08 1.10
CA ASP A 63 -11.63 7.90 0.25
C ASP A 63 -12.80 7.01 0.72
N TYR A 64 -12.88 6.72 2.03
CA TYR A 64 -13.99 5.92 2.57
C TYR A 64 -15.33 6.63 2.52
N LEU A 65 -15.39 7.95 2.71
CA LEU A 65 -16.67 8.67 2.64
C LEU A 65 -17.27 8.60 1.24
N ASP A 66 -16.43 8.62 0.21
CA ASP A 66 -16.88 8.46 -1.17
C ASP A 66 -17.33 7.02 -1.46
N ASP A 67 -16.58 6.01 -1.00
CA ASP A 67 -17.00 4.59 -1.01
C ASP A 67 -18.37 4.43 -0.31
N TYR A 68 -18.54 5.09 0.83
CA TYR A 68 -19.75 5.04 1.63
C TYR A 68 -20.95 5.63 0.89
N ALA A 69 -20.82 6.84 0.35
CA ALA A 69 -21.89 7.52 -0.36
C ALA A 69 -22.33 6.75 -1.63
N ASN A 70 -21.37 6.15 -2.33
CA ASN A 70 -21.65 5.45 -3.58
C ASN A 70 -22.25 4.06 -3.38
N TYR A 71 -21.95 3.38 -2.28
CA TYR A 71 -22.38 2.00 -2.05
C TYR A 71 -22.97 1.76 -0.66
N TYR A 72 -22.20 1.93 0.41
CA TYR A 72 -22.58 1.46 1.74
C TYR A 72 -23.82 2.17 2.32
N ALA A 73 -24.07 3.43 1.97
CA ALA A 73 -25.28 4.17 2.35
C ALA A 73 -26.57 3.58 1.77
N LYS A 74 -26.46 2.73 0.73
CA LYS A 74 -27.60 2.11 0.02
C LYS A 74 -27.82 0.66 0.43
N CYS A 75 -26.96 0.11 1.29
CA CYS A 75 -27.09 -1.26 1.77
C CYS A 75 -28.21 -1.39 2.81
N PHE A 76 -28.77 -2.59 2.93
CA PHE A 76 -29.71 -2.90 4.00
C PHE A 76 -29.06 -2.85 5.39
N THR A 77 -27.79 -3.30 5.48
CA THR A 77 -26.98 -3.19 6.69
C THR A 77 -26.62 -1.73 6.97
N ASP A 78 -26.83 -1.27 8.21
CA ASP A 78 -26.43 0.09 8.65
C ASP A 78 -24.91 0.17 8.84
N TYR A 79 -24.21 0.61 7.79
CA TYR A 79 -22.79 0.92 7.84
C TYR A 79 -22.55 2.32 8.43
N LYS A 80 -21.54 2.47 9.30
CA LYS A 80 -21.16 3.79 9.81
C LYS A 80 -20.35 4.55 8.77
N ARG A 81 -20.58 5.86 8.66
CA ARG A 81 -19.79 6.74 7.77
C ARG A 81 -18.45 7.18 8.34
N PHE A 82 -18.30 7.14 9.67
CA PHE A 82 -17.13 7.67 10.35
C PHE A 82 -16.11 6.57 10.61
N CYS A 83 -14.85 6.86 10.29
CA CYS A 83 -13.71 6.02 10.58
C CYS A 83 -13.16 6.31 11.97
N ARG A 84 -12.17 5.51 12.37
CA ARG A 84 -11.24 5.86 13.45
C ARG A 84 -9.84 5.97 12.87
N ARG A 85 -8.97 6.80 13.43
CA ARG A 85 -7.61 7.01 12.92
C ARG A 85 -6.59 6.71 14.00
N ALA A 86 -5.77 5.68 13.79
CA ALA A 86 -4.66 5.34 14.66
C ALA A 86 -3.42 6.11 14.21
N HIS A 87 -2.79 6.84 15.13
CA HIS A 87 -1.52 7.51 14.95
C HIS A 87 -0.44 6.74 15.72
N PHE A 88 0.76 6.63 15.16
CA PHE A 88 1.83 5.80 15.69
C PHE A 88 3.09 6.63 15.99
N TRP A 89 3.74 6.35 17.13
CA TRP A 89 5.03 6.97 17.50
C TRP A 89 6.04 5.93 17.96
N SER A 90 7.32 6.26 17.78
CA SER A 90 8.46 5.50 18.31
C SER A 90 8.83 5.87 19.75
N ILE A 91 8.03 6.72 20.39
CA ILE A 91 8.15 7.10 21.79
C ILE A 91 6.87 6.77 22.53
N ASP A 92 6.96 6.75 23.85
CA ASP A 92 5.77 6.73 24.67
C ASP A 92 5.10 8.11 24.64
N VAL A 93 3.79 8.14 24.38
CA VAL A 93 2.99 9.36 24.34
C VAL A 93 1.94 9.25 25.43
N SER A 94 1.97 10.16 26.40
CA SER A 94 0.96 10.23 27.48
C SER A 94 -0.08 11.33 27.21
N GLU A 95 -1.20 11.28 27.95
CA GLU A 95 -2.22 12.33 27.89
C GLU A 95 -1.65 13.70 28.28
N LEU A 96 -0.77 13.74 29.29
CA LEU A 96 -0.12 14.97 29.75
C LEU A 96 0.77 15.59 28.68
N ASP A 97 1.47 14.78 27.88
CA ASP A 97 2.32 15.28 26.79
C ASP A 97 1.47 15.92 25.69
N LEU A 98 0.33 15.31 25.36
CA LEU A 98 -0.58 15.83 24.35
C LEU A 98 -1.26 17.12 24.79
N GLU A 99 -1.72 17.20 26.05
CA GLU A 99 -2.32 18.42 26.58
C GLU A 99 -1.36 19.59 26.52
N LYS A 100 -0.08 19.39 26.91
CA LYS A 100 0.95 20.43 26.79
C LYS A 100 1.16 20.87 25.35
N ILE A 101 1.31 19.92 24.42
CA ILE A 101 1.56 20.24 23.01
C ILE A 101 0.37 21.01 22.40
N ILE A 102 -0.86 20.60 22.72
CA ILE A 102 -2.09 21.23 22.20
C ILE A 102 -2.31 22.63 22.80
N VAL A 103 -2.10 22.79 24.12
CA VAL A 103 -2.41 24.04 24.84
C VAL A 103 -1.26 25.03 24.79
N GLU A 104 -0.04 24.59 25.06
CA GLU A 104 1.13 25.46 25.26
C GLU A 104 1.88 25.73 23.95
N LYS A 105 1.65 24.92 22.90
CA LYS A 105 2.30 25.02 21.58
C LYS A 105 3.82 25.15 21.67
N ASN A 106 4.43 24.43 22.62
CA ASN A 106 5.87 24.43 22.81
C ASN A 106 6.56 23.86 21.57
N ALA A 107 7.32 24.70 20.86
CA ALA A 107 7.94 24.33 19.59
C ALA A 107 8.94 23.16 19.72
N GLY A 108 9.71 23.09 20.81
CA GLY A 108 10.72 22.04 20.98
C GLY A 108 10.09 20.66 21.25
N GLU A 109 9.00 20.62 22.02
CA GLU A 109 8.26 19.36 22.26
C GLU A 109 7.55 18.90 20.98
N LEU A 110 7.03 19.84 20.18
CA LEU A 110 6.41 19.55 18.89
C LEU A 110 7.43 18.97 17.88
N GLU A 111 8.64 19.52 17.83
CA GLU A 111 9.72 19.00 16.98
C GLU A 111 10.06 17.56 17.36
N ASN A 112 10.26 17.28 18.65
CA ASN A 112 10.53 15.92 19.13
C ASN A 112 9.38 14.95 18.81
N LEU A 113 8.12 15.38 19.00
CA LEU A 113 6.94 14.60 18.65
C LEU A 113 6.90 14.28 17.14
N GLN A 114 7.21 15.26 16.30
CA GLN A 114 7.27 15.13 14.85
C GLN A 114 8.40 14.19 14.39
N GLU A 115 9.59 14.27 14.99
CA GLU A 115 10.71 13.38 14.65
C GLU A 115 10.40 11.91 14.95
N CYS A 116 9.66 11.68 16.04
CA CYS A 116 9.24 10.35 16.49
C CYS A 116 7.92 9.87 15.85
N TYR A 117 7.28 10.68 15.00
CA TYR A 117 6.03 10.31 14.35
C TYR A 117 6.26 9.28 13.25
N LEU A 118 5.59 8.13 13.37
CA LEU A 118 5.70 7.02 12.43
C LEU A 118 4.59 7.03 11.38
N GLY A 119 3.53 7.82 11.56
CA GLY A 119 2.44 7.95 10.61
C GLY A 119 1.09 7.52 11.17
N PHE A 120 0.14 7.16 10.29
CA PHE A 120 -1.22 6.80 10.68
C PHE A 120 -1.81 5.64 9.86
N LEU A 121 -2.87 5.07 10.42
CA LEU A 121 -3.78 4.09 9.82
C LEU A 121 -5.21 4.58 10.01
N THR A 122 -5.98 4.63 8.93
CA THR A 122 -7.43 4.82 9.00
C THR A 122 -8.11 3.45 9.10
N LEU A 123 -8.93 3.26 10.12
CA LEU A 123 -9.76 2.08 10.32
C LEU A 123 -11.15 2.34 9.74
N LYS A 124 -11.48 1.65 8.64
CA LYS A 124 -12.82 1.65 8.06
C LYS A 124 -13.76 0.88 9.00
N PRO A 125 -14.99 1.36 9.25
CA PRO A 125 -15.99 0.65 10.05
C PRO A 125 -16.65 -0.46 9.23
N LEU A 126 -15.83 -1.40 8.73
CA LEU A 126 -16.26 -2.54 7.92
C LEU A 126 -15.83 -3.84 8.60
N PRO A 127 -16.58 -4.95 8.43
CA PRO A 127 -16.24 -6.23 9.06
C PRO A 127 -15.01 -6.89 8.46
N ASN A 128 -14.81 -6.73 7.14
CA ASN A 128 -13.80 -7.48 6.38
C ASN A 128 -12.64 -6.60 5.90
N THR A 129 -12.91 -5.43 5.33
CA THR A 129 -11.89 -4.51 4.80
C THR A 129 -11.68 -3.36 5.77
N VAL A 130 -10.85 -3.61 6.78
CA VAL A 130 -10.71 -2.71 7.94
C VAL A 130 -9.60 -1.69 7.71
N ILE A 131 -8.56 -2.06 6.97
CA ILE A 131 -7.39 -1.22 6.75
C ILE A 131 -7.68 -0.26 5.60
N GLY A 132 -8.01 0.99 5.94
CA GLY A 132 -8.14 2.09 4.99
C GLY A 132 -6.80 2.77 4.72
N ARG A 133 -6.88 4.06 4.39
CA ARG A 133 -5.71 4.89 4.08
C ARG A 133 -4.68 4.82 5.21
N THR A 134 -3.54 4.24 4.88
CA THR A 134 -2.39 3.99 5.75
C THR A 134 -1.19 4.73 5.19
N VAL A 135 -0.60 5.60 6.00
CA VAL A 135 0.61 6.35 5.64
C VAL A 135 1.56 6.15 6.81
N ILE A 136 2.45 5.18 6.68
CA ILE A 136 3.41 4.82 7.73
C ILE A 136 4.84 4.88 7.19
N LYS A 137 5.78 5.27 8.06
CA LYS A 137 7.19 5.41 7.73
C LYS A 137 7.73 4.10 7.16
N THR A 138 8.60 4.22 6.16
CA THR A 138 9.26 3.07 5.55
C THR A 138 10.23 2.40 6.53
N TYR A 139 10.72 1.22 6.17
CA TYR A 139 11.84 0.60 6.84
C TYR A 139 13.06 1.54 6.93
N ASP A 140 13.88 1.35 7.98
CA ASP A 140 15.19 1.99 8.10
C ASP A 140 16.03 1.68 6.85
N ASN A 141 16.64 2.72 6.28
CA ASN A 141 17.23 2.64 4.94
C ASN A 141 18.60 1.96 4.91
N GLU A 142 19.33 1.89 6.04
CA GLU A 142 20.64 1.23 6.25
C GLU A 142 21.62 1.31 5.05
N GLY A 143 21.53 2.35 4.22
CA GLY A 143 22.26 2.50 2.97
C GLY A 143 21.89 1.53 1.82
N LYS A 144 20.97 0.59 2.01
CA LYS A 144 20.60 -0.43 1.00
C LYS A 144 19.16 -0.37 0.53
N ARG A 145 18.24 0.13 1.35
CA ARG A 145 16.81 0.18 1.04
C ARG A 145 16.45 1.58 0.54
N HIS A 146 15.83 1.64 -0.62
CA HIS A 146 15.47 2.89 -1.28
C HIS A 146 13.97 2.92 -1.54
N PHE A 147 13.31 4.02 -1.18
CA PHE A 147 11.87 4.24 -1.39
C PHE A 147 11.60 5.58 -2.11
N PRO A 148 12.05 5.75 -3.36
CA PRO A 148 11.99 7.06 -4.03
C PRO A 148 10.57 7.47 -4.42
N ALA A 149 9.65 6.50 -4.54
CA ALA A 149 8.24 6.73 -4.82
C ALA A 149 7.45 7.27 -3.60
N THR A 150 8.11 7.56 -2.47
CA THR A 150 7.48 8.18 -1.30
C THR A 150 7.31 9.69 -1.45
N THR A 151 6.45 10.27 -0.63
CA THR A 151 6.08 11.69 -0.61
C THR A 151 5.62 12.08 0.79
N TYR A 152 5.59 13.39 1.07
CA TYR A 152 5.11 13.92 2.34
C TYR A 152 3.58 14.01 2.35
N TYR A 153 2.98 13.65 3.48
CA TYR A 153 1.58 13.82 3.79
C TYR A 153 1.47 14.70 5.03
N ASP A 154 0.68 15.76 4.91
CA ASP A 154 0.30 16.58 6.05
C ASP A 154 -0.83 15.88 6.80
N VAL A 155 -0.71 15.85 8.12
CA VAL A 155 -1.63 15.17 9.04
C VAL A 155 -1.96 16.16 10.14
N ASN A 156 -3.24 16.39 10.39
CA ASN A 156 -3.67 17.20 11.51
C ASN A 156 -4.17 16.30 12.63
N LEU A 157 -3.67 16.52 13.85
CA LEU A 157 -4.11 15.85 15.07
C LEU A 157 -4.51 16.91 16.10
N PHE A 158 -5.81 17.14 16.29
CA PHE A 158 -6.34 18.14 17.23
C PHE A 158 -5.72 19.54 17.07
N GLY A 159 -5.48 19.97 15.82
CA GLY A 159 -4.85 21.25 15.51
C GLY A 159 -3.31 21.22 15.46
N VAL A 160 -2.69 20.11 15.84
CA VAL A 160 -1.24 19.90 15.70
C VAL A 160 -0.94 19.41 14.28
N GLU A 161 -0.08 20.13 13.57
CA GLU A 161 0.38 19.74 12.24
C GLU A 161 1.56 18.76 12.35
N LEU A 162 1.34 17.56 11.84
CA LEU A 162 2.33 16.50 11.71
C LEU A 162 2.58 16.21 10.22
N LYS A 163 3.74 15.65 9.91
CA LYS A 163 4.13 15.24 8.57
C LYS A 163 4.63 13.80 8.57
N ALA A 164 4.16 13.00 7.63
CA ALA A 164 4.64 11.63 7.42
C ALA A 164 5.17 11.49 5.99
N LYS A 165 6.38 10.94 5.82
CA LYS A 165 6.94 10.60 4.52
C LYS A 165 6.69 9.13 4.22
N SER A 166 5.86 8.84 3.22
CA SER A 166 5.51 7.47 2.85
C SER A 166 4.90 7.42 1.44
N LEU A 167 4.38 6.27 1.03
CA LEU A 167 3.38 6.14 -0.01
C LEU A 167 2.11 5.66 0.67
N ALA A 168 0.95 6.18 0.30
CA ALA A 168 -0.29 5.74 0.92
C ALA A 168 -0.65 4.32 0.45
N PHE A 169 -1.05 3.49 1.40
CA PHE A 169 -1.53 2.12 1.22
C PHE A 169 -2.98 2.01 1.67
N GLN A 170 -3.74 1.08 1.11
CA GLN A 170 -5.00 0.61 1.69
C GLN A 170 -5.24 -0.84 1.32
N GLU A 171 -6.08 -1.53 2.08
CA GLU A 171 -6.57 -2.86 1.72
C GLU A 171 -7.62 -2.77 0.60
N GLN A 172 -7.67 -3.78 -0.26
CA GLN A 172 -8.72 -3.88 -1.27
C GLN A 172 -10.09 -4.10 -0.63
N ASP A 173 -11.09 -3.45 -1.20
CA ASP A 173 -12.48 -3.73 -0.94
C ASP A 173 -13.06 -4.42 -2.17
N LYS A 174 -13.16 -5.76 -2.14
CA LYS A 174 -13.64 -6.55 -3.28
C LYS A 174 -15.03 -6.13 -3.80
N VAL A 175 -15.78 -5.34 -3.04
CA VAL A 175 -17.04 -4.79 -3.50
C VAL A 175 -16.80 -3.61 -4.47
N LEU A 176 -15.88 -2.70 -4.17
CA LEU A 176 -15.72 -1.43 -4.89
C LEU A 176 -14.40 -1.32 -5.66
N ALA A 177 -13.33 -1.88 -5.09
CA ALA A 177 -11.97 -1.71 -5.53
C ALA A 177 -11.19 -3.03 -5.36
N ALA A 178 -10.99 -3.73 -6.46
CA ALA A 178 -10.12 -4.90 -6.52
C ALA A 178 -8.63 -4.48 -6.56
N CYS A 179 -7.72 -5.47 -6.59
CA CYS A 179 -6.27 -5.27 -6.55
C CYS A 179 -5.73 -4.17 -7.50
N ALA A 180 -6.12 -4.19 -8.78
CA ALA A 180 -5.69 -3.20 -9.76
C ALA A 180 -6.13 -1.76 -9.42
N THR A 181 -7.35 -1.59 -8.89
CA THR A 181 -7.85 -0.29 -8.42
C THR A 181 -7.00 0.21 -7.24
N THR A 182 -6.68 -0.66 -6.29
CA THR A 182 -5.85 -0.32 -5.12
C THR A 182 -4.41 0.02 -5.50
N ALA A 183 -3.85 -0.69 -6.48
CA ALA A 183 -2.53 -0.41 -7.04
C ALA A 183 -2.50 0.93 -7.80
N LEU A 184 -3.52 1.21 -8.62
CA LEU A 184 -3.69 2.51 -9.27
C LEU A 184 -3.78 3.64 -8.25
N TRP A 185 -4.65 3.48 -7.25
CA TRP A 185 -4.83 4.47 -6.18
C TRP A 185 -3.51 4.75 -5.46
N SER A 186 -2.76 3.72 -5.07
CA SER A 186 -1.46 3.89 -4.40
C SER A 186 -0.47 4.65 -5.29
N SER A 187 -0.43 4.33 -6.58
CA SER A 187 0.45 5.00 -7.57
C SER A 187 0.08 6.48 -7.73
N PHE A 188 -1.21 6.78 -7.85
CA PHE A 188 -1.72 8.14 -8.02
C PHE A 188 -1.41 9.05 -6.84
N GLN A 189 -1.23 8.51 -5.63
CA GLN A 189 -0.87 9.31 -4.45
C GLN A 189 0.52 9.95 -4.56
N LYS A 190 1.41 9.38 -5.38
CA LYS A 190 2.71 9.96 -5.74
C LYS A 190 2.65 10.74 -7.05
N THR A 191 2.07 10.16 -8.10
CA THR A 191 2.09 10.77 -9.44
C THR A 191 1.26 12.04 -9.52
N SER A 192 0.15 12.15 -8.77
CA SER A 192 -0.62 13.40 -8.67
C SER A 192 0.22 14.59 -8.17
N ARG A 193 1.16 14.35 -7.26
CA ARG A 193 2.07 15.40 -6.77
C ARG A 193 3.18 15.71 -7.76
N LEU A 194 3.69 14.69 -8.48
CA LEU A 194 4.74 14.87 -9.49
C LEU A 194 4.24 15.64 -10.71
N PHE A 195 3.03 15.31 -11.17
CA PHE A 195 2.46 15.82 -12.42
C PHE A 195 1.31 16.81 -12.22
N GLN A 196 1.01 17.16 -10.96
CA GLN A 196 -0.05 18.11 -10.59
C GLN A 196 -1.44 17.71 -11.11
N THR A 197 -1.71 16.41 -11.12
CA THR A 197 -3.03 15.85 -11.48
C THR A 197 -3.90 15.65 -10.23
N HIS A 198 -5.20 15.39 -10.41
CA HIS A 198 -6.05 15.08 -9.27
C HIS A 198 -5.78 13.67 -8.74
N THR A 199 -6.00 13.44 -7.45
CA THR A 199 -5.92 12.10 -6.84
C THR A 199 -7.33 11.50 -6.78
N PRO A 200 -7.69 10.54 -7.64
CA PRO A 200 -9.03 9.94 -7.63
C PRO A 200 -9.22 8.98 -6.45
N THR A 201 -10.46 8.84 -5.99
CA THR A 201 -10.87 7.85 -4.97
C THR A 201 -10.95 6.44 -5.59
N PRO A 202 -10.99 5.36 -4.79
CA PRO A 202 -11.09 4.00 -5.32
C PRO A 202 -12.34 3.76 -6.17
N VAL A 203 -13.51 4.26 -5.72
CA VAL A 203 -14.74 4.20 -6.51
C VAL A 203 -14.64 4.99 -7.81
N ASP A 204 -14.04 6.19 -7.80
CA ASP A 204 -13.84 6.99 -9.01
C ASP A 204 -12.94 6.26 -10.02
N ILE A 205 -11.86 5.64 -9.56
CA ILE A 205 -10.97 4.82 -10.39
C ILE A 205 -11.75 3.66 -11.04
N THR A 206 -12.46 2.85 -10.25
CA THR A 206 -13.22 1.70 -10.79
C THR A 206 -14.30 2.17 -11.76
N SER A 207 -15.03 3.25 -11.43
CA SER A 207 -16.09 3.80 -12.28
C SER A 207 -15.53 4.28 -13.64
N LYS A 208 -14.42 5.02 -13.63
CA LYS A 208 -13.75 5.49 -14.83
C LYS A 208 -13.17 4.35 -15.66
N ALA A 209 -12.42 3.43 -15.02
CA ALA A 209 -11.80 2.29 -15.68
C ALA A 209 -12.83 1.42 -16.43
N THR A 210 -14.04 1.29 -15.90
CA THR A 210 -15.10 0.46 -16.45
C THR A 210 -16.12 1.23 -17.29
N LYS A 211 -15.90 2.52 -17.58
CA LYS A 211 -16.89 3.35 -18.29
C LYS A 211 -17.20 2.89 -19.70
N TYR A 212 -16.18 2.42 -20.44
CA TYR A 212 -16.30 2.05 -21.86
C TYR A 212 -16.06 0.57 -22.13
N ILE A 213 -15.20 -0.08 -21.35
CA ILE A 213 -14.86 -1.49 -21.51
C ILE A 213 -15.52 -2.24 -20.35
N GLN A 214 -16.61 -2.95 -20.64
CA GLN A 214 -17.34 -3.76 -19.66
C GLN A 214 -17.58 -5.15 -20.24
N THR A 215 -17.07 -6.17 -19.55
CA THR A 215 -17.41 -7.57 -19.80
C THR A 215 -18.45 -8.08 -18.79
N THR A 216 -18.51 -7.45 -17.62
CA THR A 216 -19.41 -7.79 -16.50
C THR A 216 -19.85 -6.52 -15.75
N ARG A 217 -20.66 -6.68 -14.68
CA ARG A 217 -21.04 -5.57 -13.81
C ARG A 217 -19.78 -5.00 -13.11
N PRO A 218 -19.61 -3.68 -13.04
CA PRO A 218 -18.43 -3.05 -12.42
C PRO A 218 -18.43 -3.17 -10.88
N VAL A 219 -19.61 -3.33 -10.27
CA VAL A 219 -19.78 -3.55 -8.83
C VAL A 219 -20.65 -4.81 -8.64
N PRO A 220 -20.19 -5.84 -7.90
CA PRO A 220 -18.88 -5.92 -7.24
C PRO A 220 -17.71 -6.10 -8.22
N SER A 221 -16.59 -5.40 -7.96
CA SER A 221 -15.43 -5.40 -8.85
C SER A 221 -14.73 -6.77 -8.90
N GLN A 222 -14.50 -7.30 -10.10
CA GLN A 222 -13.78 -8.57 -10.33
C GLN A 222 -12.28 -8.35 -10.67
N GLY A 223 -11.77 -7.13 -10.53
CA GLY A 223 -10.47 -6.74 -11.07
C GLY A 223 -10.60 -5.88 -12.33
N LEU A 224 -9.47 -5.34 -12.77
CA LEU A 224 -9.35 -4.59 -14.02
C LEU A 224 -8.43 -5.33 -14.98
N ILE A 225 -8.79 -5.38 -16.25
CA ILE A 225 -7.88 -5.79 -17.33
C ILE A 225 -6.91 -4.66 -17.69
N VAL A 226 -5.83 -4.96 -18.41
CA VAL A 226 -4.76 -4.01 -18.73
C VAL A 226 -5.31 -2.77 -19.46
N GLU A 227 -6.27 -2.94 -20.37
CA GLU A 227 -6.90 -1.86 -21.11
C GLU A 227 -7.69 -0.92 -20.18
N GLN A 228 -8.38 -1.46 -19.17
CA GLN A 228 -9.10 -0.68 -18.17
C GLN A 228 -8.14 0.08 -17.24
N ILE A 229 -7.00 -0.53 -16.91
CA ILE A 229 -5.92 0.13 -16.15
C ILE A 229 -5.38 1.32 -16.95
N CYS A 230 -5.07 1.12 -18.23
CA CYS A 230 -4.59 2.18 -19.13
C CYS A 230 -5.60 3.33 -19.25
N TYR A 231 -6.88 2.98 -19.34
CA TYR A 231 -7.96 3.96 -19.40
C TYR A 231 -8.03 4.79 -18.12
N ALA A 232 -7.95 4.17 -16.95
CA ALA A 232 -7.94 4.87 -15.67
C ALA A 232 -6.76 5.85 -15.52
N ILE A 233 -5.57 5.48 -16.02
CA ILE A 233 -4.38 6.35 -16.06
C ILE A 233 -4.63 7.54 -17.00
N SER A 234 -5.23 7.30 -18.17
CA SER A 234 -5.57 8.35 -19.13
C SER A 234 -6.58 9.36 -18.58
N GLU A 235 -7.55 8.91 -17.78
CA GLU A 235 -8.58 9.75 -17.17
C GLU A 235 -8.05 10.72 -16.09
N VAL A 236 -6.88 10.44 -15.53
CA VAL A 236 -6.19 11.38 -14.62
C VAL A 236 -5.22 12.30 -15.36
N GLY A 237 -5.18 12.25 -16.70
CA GLY A 237 -4.32 13.10 -17.54
C GLY A 237 -2.90 12.57 -17.69
N LEU A 238 -2.63 11.31 -17.35
CA LEU A 238 -1.34 10.65 -17.53
C LEU A 238 -1.36 9.75 -18.78
N THR A 239 -0.19 9.33 -19.25
CA THR A 239 -0.08 8.41 -20.40
C THR A 239 0.49 7.08 -19.94
N PRO A 240 -0.27 5.97 -20.01
CA PRO A 240 0.22 4.67 -19.58
C PRO A 240 1.27 4.12 -20.55
N GLU A 241 2.33 3.53 -20.01
CA GLU A 241 3.27 2.72 -20.79
C GLU A 241 3.17 1.25 -20.34
N VAL A 242 2.81 0.37 -21.27
CA VAL A 242 2.63 -1.06 -21.00
C VAL A 242 3.78 -1.85 -21.59
N GLN A 243 4.47 -2.61 -20.72
CA GLN A 243 5.55 -3.51 -21.10
C GLN A 243 5.15 -4.95 -20.79
N GLN A 244 5.01 -5.76 -21.83
CA GLN A 244 4.83 -7.21 -21.69
C GLN A 244 6.18 -7.84 -21.36
N ILE A 245 6.25 -8.56 -20.25
CA ILE A 245 7.50 -9.17 -19.81
C ILE A 245 7.79 -10.42 -20.65
N ARG A 246 8.93 -10.40 -21.34
CA ARG A 246 9.45 -11.51 -22.13
C ARG A 246 10.76 -12.03 -21.54
N LYS A 247 11.28 -13.15 -22.05
CA LYS A 247 12.53 -13.78 -21.57
C LYS A 247 13.77 -12.89 -21.75
N ASP A 248 13.70 -11.92 -22.66
CA ASP A 248 14.74 -10.94 -22.98
C ASP A 248 14.47 -9.56 -22.34
N THR A 249 13.41 -9.41 -21.54
CA THR A 249 13.14 -8.15 -20.84
C THR A 249 14.00 -8.05 -19.58
N PRO A 250 14.87 -7.02 -19.45
CA PRO A 250 15.65 -6.79 -18.23
C PRO A 250 14.76 -6.17 -17.15
N ILE A 251 13.87 -6.98 -16.59
CA ILE A 251 12.75 -6.52 -15.76
C ILE A 251 13.22 -5.76 -14.52
N ASN A 252 14.31 -6.19 -13.87
CA ASN A 252 14.77 -5.52 -12.67
C ASN A 252 15.27 -4.12 -13.00
N SER A 253 16.04 -3.99 -14.08
CA SER A 253 16.52 -2.71 -14.58
C SER A 253 15.40 -1.81 -15.08
N LEU A 254 14.37 -2.38 -15.72
CA LEU A 254 13.19 -1.65 -16.15
C LEU A 254 12.42 -1.10 -14.95
N ILE A 255 12.08 -1.92 -13.96
CA ILE A 255 11.37 -1.44 -12.77
C ILE A 255 12.22 -0.41 -12.01
N TYR A 256 13.52 -0.68 -11.88
CA TYR A 256 14.47 0.21 -11.23
C TYR A 256 14.52 1.60 -11.87
N SER A 257 14.55 1.72 -13.21
CA SER A 257 14.69 3.03 -13.85
C SER A 257 13.57 3.98 -13.46
N TYR A 258 12.31 3.52 -13.51
CA TYR A 258 11.15 4.34 -13.16
C TYR A 258 11.05 4.57 -11.65
N VAL A 259 11.23 3.53 -10.83
CA VAL A 259 11.14 3.66 -9.37
C VAL A 259 12.24 4.58 -8.84
N ASN A 260 13.45 4.54 -9.40
CA ASN A 260 14.54 5.44 -9.05
C ASN A 260 14.26 6.90 -9.44
N MET A 261 13.47 7.13 -10.49
CA MET A 261 12.94 8.46 -10.84
C MET A 261 11.77 8.90 -9.94
N GLY A 262 11.36 8.06 -8.98
CA GLY A 262 10.25 8.32 -8.07
C GLY A 262 8.87 8.06 -8.68
N ILE A 263 8.80 7.38 -9.84
CA ILE A 263 7.57 6.98 -10.51
C ILE A 263 7.21 5.56 -10.03
N PRO A 264 6.08 5.37 -9.33
CA PRO A 264 5.61 4.04 -8.95
C PRO A 264 5.27 3.20 -10.18
N VAL A 265 5.52 1.89 -10.12
CA VAL A 265 5.24 0.95 -11.21
C VAL A 265 4.13 0.00 -10.79
N ILE A 266 3.12 -0.21 -11.63
CA ILE A 266 2.10 -1.23 -11.40
C ILE A 266 2.59 -2.54 -12.01
N LEU A 267 2.78 -3.54 -11.16
CA LEU A 267 3.24 -4.87 -11.56
C LEU A 267 2.08 -5.87 -11.48
N GLY A 268 1.68 -6.38 -12.64
CA GLY A 268 0.75 -7.51 -12.76
C GLY A 268 1.49 -8.84 -12.82
N TYR A 269 1.16 -9.78 -11.93
CA TYR A 269 1.75 -11.11 -11.92
C TYR A 269 0.74 -12.20 -11.60
N ALA A 270 1.05 -13.42 -12.01
CA ALA A 270 0.31 -14.62 -11.66
C ALA A 270 0.96 -15.27 -10.43
N ALA A 271 0.17 -15.60 -9.42
CA ALA A 271 0.60 -16.37 -8.25
C ALA A 271 -0.20 -17.66 -8.16
N GLU A 272 0.48 -18.78 -7.94
CA GLU A 272 -0.20 -20.03 -7.62
C GLU A 272 -0.52 -20.09 -6.13
N ARG A 273 -1.80 -20.23 -5.78
CA ARG A 273 -2.26 -20.48 -4.41
C ARG A 273 -3.23 -21.65 -4.43
N ASN A 274 -2.93 -22.69 -3.63
CA ASN A 274 -3.77 -23.90 -3.49
C ASN A 274 -4.10 -24.56 -4.85
N GLY A 275 -3.13 -24.66 -5.76
CA GLY A 275 -3.31 -25.27 -7.09
C GLY A 275 -4.14 -24.42 -8.07
N LYS A 276 -4.46 -23.16 -7.73
CA LYS A 276 -5.12 -22.20 -8.62
C LYS A 276 -4.18 -21.05 -8.95
N ILE A 277 -4.13 -20.69 -10.22
CA ILE A 277 -3.44 -19.49 -10.69
C ILE A 277 -4.35 -18.30 -10.44
N LEU A 278 -3.87 -17.33 -9.68
CA LEU A 278 -4.55 -16.07 -9.39
C LEU A 278 -3.73 -14.92 -9.95
N LEU A 279 -4.36 -14.07 -10.74
CA LEU A 279 -3.75 -12.82 -11.19
C LEU A 279 -3.83 -11.78 -10.07
N HIS A 280 -2.75 -11.04 -9.89
CA HIS A 280 -2.63 -9.99 -8.88
C HIS A 280 -1.93 -8.77 -9.43
N ALA A 281 -2.24 -7.59 -8.89
CA ALA A 281 -1.62 -6.33 -9.26
C ALA A 281 -1.16 -5.60 -8.00
N VAL A 282 0.10 -5.13 -8.01
CA VAL A 282 0.73 -4.42 -6.88
C VAL A 282 1.42 -3.15 -7.35
N THR A 283 1.64 -2.21 -6.45
CA THR A 283 2.44 -1.00 -6.75
C THR A 283 3.85 -1.16 -6.21
N VAL A 284 4.85 -1.14 -7.09
CA VAL A 284 6.26 -1.07 -6.72
C VAL A 284 6.63 0.37 -6.36
N CYS A 285 7.22 0.53 -5.18
CA CYS A 285 7.51 1.85 -4.60
C CYS A 285 8.95 1.99 -4.08
N GLY A 286 9.71 0.90 -4.08
CA GLY A 286 11.10 0.90 -3.64
C GLY A 286 11.85 -0.35 -4.07
N TYR A 287 13.14 -0.37 -3.77
CA TYR A 287 14.02 -1.49 -4.05
C TYR A 287 15.16 -1.57 -3.02
N ARG A 288 15.78 -2.74 -2.93
CA ARG A 288 17.00 -2.95 -2.18
C ARG A 288 18.17 -3.18 -3.13
N LEU A 289 19.19 -2.34 -3.01
CA LEU A 289 20.40 -2.40 -3.82
C LEU A 289 21.54 -3.01 -3.00
N GLU A 290 22.09 -4.13 -3.46
CA GLU A 290 23.25 -4.76 -2.84
C GLU A 290 24.56 -4.25 -3.43
N SER A 291 25.67 -4.40 -2.70
CA SER A 291 27.02 -4.15 -3.23
C SER A 291 27.35 -5.10 -4.37
N ASP A 292 27.03 -6.38 -4.15
CA ASP A 292 27.38 -7.47 -5.04
C ASP A 292 26.25 -7.81 -6.00
N THR A 293 26.63 -8.36 -7.16
CA THR A 293 25.70 -8.91 -8.15
C THR A 293 24.84 -10.01 -7.52
N GLN A 294 23.52 -9.84 -7.62
CA GLN A 294 22.53 -10.81 -7.17
C GLN A 294 22.07 -11.75 -8.30
N HIS A 295 22.23 -11.31 -9.55
CA HIS A 295 21.81 -12.03 -10.75
C HIS A 295 22.92 -11.99 -11.82
N ASP A 296 23.34 -13.17 -12.28
CA ASP A 296 24.41 -13.31 -13.28
C ASP A 296 24.04 -12.63 -14.61
N THR A 297 22.78 -12.75 -15.03
CA THR A 297 22.21 -12.04 -16.18
C THR A 297 20.73 -11.72 -15.93
N GLU A 298 20.26 -10.61 -16.50
CA GLU A 298 18.83 -10.25 -16.56
C GLU A 298 18.15 -10.76 -17.84
N ILE A 299 18.91 -11.12 -18.87
CA ILE A 299 18.40 -11.53 -20.19
C ILE A 299 18.96 -12.89 -20.60
N TRP A 300 18.17 -13.68 -21.32
CA TRP A 300 18.49 -15.08 -21.65
C TRP A 300 19.70 -15.21 -22.59
N THR A 301 19.79 -14.33 -23.58
CA THR A 301 20.90 -14.26 -24.55
C THR A 301 21.50 -12.86 -24.54
N PRO A 302 22.47 -12.57 -23.66
CA PRO A 302 23.12 -11.27 -23.67
C PRO A 302 23.89 -11.10 -24.99
N GLN A 303 23.42 -10.20 -25.87
CA GLN A 303 24.17 -9.80 -27.07
C GLN A 303 25.33 -8.86 -26.72
N LEU A 304 25.28 -8.18 -25.57
CA LEU A 304 26.35 -7.38 -24.98
C LEU A 304 26.47 -7.67 -23.49
N ASP A 305 27.70 -7.69 -22.97
CA ASP A 305 28.00 -7.74 -21.54
C ASP A 305 27.81 -6.35 -20.90
N ILE A 306 26.55 -5.94 -20.74
CA ILE A 306 26.20 -4.67 -20.09
C ILE A 306 25.98 -4.94 -18.60
N ASN A 307 26.76 -4.27 -17.76
CA ASN A 307 26.59 -4.35 -16.31
C ASN A 307 25.43 -3.46 -15.84
N LEU A 308 24.20 -3.97 -15.97
CA LEU A 308 22.99 -3.29 -15.55
C LEU A 308 22.84 -3.24 -14.02
N ILE A 309 22.36 -2.11 -13.49
CA ILE A 309 22.14 -1.93 -12.04
C ILE A 309 21.11 -2.93 -11.49
N GLY A 310 20.11 -3.33 -12.29
CA GLY A 310 19.08 -4.29 -11.87
C GLY A 310 19.63 -5.66 -11.46
N ARG A 311 20.84 -6.03 -11.90
CA ARG A 311 21.55 -7.25 -11.49
C ARG A 311 21.91 -7.24 -10.00
N ARG A 312 21.98 -6.06 -9.37
CA ARG A 312 22.30 -5.88 -7.94
C ARG A 312 21.06 -5.75 -7.06
N ILE A 313 19.85 -5.82 -7.63
CA ILE A 313 18.60 -5.71 -6.87
C ILE A 313 18.25 -7.07 -6.28
N SER A 314 18.17 -7.14 -4.95
CA SER A 314 17.78 -8.36 -4.23
C SER A 314 16.27 -8.46 -4.02
N GLU A 315 15.61 -7.32 -3.78
CA GLU A 315 14.18 -7.24 -3.53
C GLU A 315 13.60 -5.90 -4.00
N PHE A 316 12.33 -5.92 -4.40
CA PHE A 316 11.49 -4.74 -4.55
C PHE A 316 10.58 -4.59 -3.34
N TYR A 317 10.21 -3.36 -3.02
CA TYR A 317 9.20 -3.05 -2.00
C TYR A 317 7.91 -2.66 -2.69
N VAL A 318 6.81 -3.35 -2.35
CA VAL A 318 5.53 -3.15 -3.00
C VAL A 318 4.41 -2.90 -2.00
N HIS A 319 3.36 -2.22 -2.45
CA HIS A 319 2.07 -2.23 -1.79
C HIS A 319 1.27 -3.42 -2.32
N ASP A 320 1.06 -4.42 -1.47
CA ASP A 320 0.24 -5.59 -1.77
C ASP A 320 -0.97 -5.58 -0.84
N ASP A 321 -2.15 -5.36 -1.39
CA ASP A 321 -3.42 -5.27 -0.68
C ASP A 321 -3.84 -6.57 0.03
N THR A 322 -3.22 -7.70 -0.32
CA THR A 322 -3.41 -8.98 0.38
C THR A 322 -2.46 -9.17 1.56
N LEU A 323 -1.41 -8.36 1.66
CA LEU A 323 -0.38 -8.46 2.71
C LEU A 323 -0.22 -7.16 3.49
N GLY A 324 0.20 -6.08 2.86
CA GLY A 324 0.42 -4.80 3.53
C GLY A 324 1.33 -3.83 2.77
N PRO A 325 1.60 -2.67 3.38
CA PRO A 325 2.49 -1.64 2.83
C PRO A 325 3.94 -2.10 2.84
N PHE A 326 4.68 -1.72 1.80
CA PHE A 326 6.11 -2.01 1.63
C PHE A 326 6.49 -3.50 1.82
N SER A 327 5.61 -4.43 1.40
CA SER A 327 5.90 -5.85 1.42
C SER A 327 7.09 -6.19 0.52
N ARG A 328 7.84 -7.22 0.92
CA ARG A 328 9.09 -7.61 0.25
C ARG A 328 8.80 -8.55 -0.91
N LEU A 329 9.18 -8.11 -2.10
CA LEU A 329 9.13 -8.84 -3.34
C LEU A 329 10.54 -9.32 -3.70
N LYS A 330 10.85 -10.59 -3.44
CA LYS A 330 12.19 -11.09 -3.79
C LYS A 330 12.35 -11.18 -5.31
N SER A 331 13.46 -10.65 -5.81
CA SER A 331 13.88 -10.90 -7.19
C SER A 331 14.36 -12.36 -7.29
N ALA A 332 13.83 -13.14 -8.23
CA ALA A 332 14.15 -14.56 -8.35
C ALA A 332 15.61 -14.79 -8.81
N LYS A 333 16.38 -15.56 -8.05
CA LYS A 333 17.71 -16.05 -8.47
C LYS A 333 17.54 -17.23 -9.43
N HIS A 334 18.44 -17.36 -10.41
CA HIS A 334 18.41 -18.42 -11.43
C HIS A 334 18.39 -19.86 -10.85
N ASN A 335 18.83 -20.06 -9.60
CA ASN A 335 19.14 -21.40 -9.06
C ASN A 335 18.60 -21.69 -7.63
N ASN A 336 17.54 -21.04 -7.14
CA ASN A 336 17.04 -21.36 -5.78
C ASN A 336 15.54 -21.75 -5.73
N PRO A 337 15.22 -23.06 -5.68
CA PRO A 337 13.84 -23.56 -5.66
C PRO A 337 13.12 -23.40 -4.32
N GLU A 338 13.77 -22.94 -3.24
CA GLU A 338 13.17 -22.91 -1.90
C GLU A 338 12.41 -21.61 -1.52
N CYS A 339 12.23 -20.67 -2.45
CA CYS A 339 11.50 -19.42 -2.15
C CYS A 339 9.97 -19.61 -2.23
N SER A 340 9.44 -20.49 -1.37
CA SER A 340 8.13 -21.14 -1.48
C SER A 340 6.90 -20.33 -1.07
N LYS A 341 7.00 -19.01 -0.83
CA LYS A 341 5.81 -18.19 -0.48
C LYS A 341 5.43 -17.14 -1.51
N ILE A 342 6.34 -16.73 -2.39
CA ILE A 342 5.99 -15.90 -3.55
C ILE A 342 6.95 -16.26 -4.69
N LYS A 343 6.51 -17.17 -5.56
CA LYS A 343 7.22 -17.57 -6.78
C LYS A 343 7.05 -16.43 -7.80
N PHE A 344 8.15 -15.76 -8.17
CA PHE A 344 8.13 -14.64 -9.11
C PHE A 344 8.53 -15.04 -10.53
N ILE A 345 7.77 -14.49 -11.49
CA ILE A 345 8.08 -14.04 -12.87
C ILE A 345 8.87 -14.99 -13.77
N ARG A 346 10.00 -15.54 -13.34
CA ARG A 346 10.79 -16.51 -14.12
C ARG A 346 10.09 -17.85 -14.26
N GLU A 347 9.54 -18.40 -13.16
CA GLU A 347 8.71 -19.62 -13.23
C GLU A 347 7.43 -19.40 -14.04
N ALA A 348 6.85 -18.18 -14.04
CA ALA A 348 5.70 -17.86 -14.89
C ALA A 348 6.08 -17.87 -16.39
N LEU A 349 7.28 -17.41 -16.74
CA LEU A 349 7.83 -17.45 -18.10
C LEU A 349 8.30 -18.84 -18.55
N ASP A 350 8.61 -19.74 -17.62
CA ASP A 350 8.99 -21.14 -17.89
C ASP A 350 7.81 -22.11 -17.77
N SER A 351 6.73 -21.72 -17.09
CA SER A 351 5.46 -22.44 -17.11
C SER A 351 4.80 -22.28 -18.48
N THR A 352 4.23 -23.34 -19.01
CA THR A 352 3.43 -23.35 -20.26
C THR A 352 2.09 -22.61 -20.10
N CYS A 353 2.00 -21.66 -19.17
CA CYS A 353 0.80 -20.89 -18.90
C CYS A 353 0.84 -19.61 -19.75
N ASP A 354 -0.16 -19.39 -20.59
CA ASP A 354 -0.30 -18.22 -21.48
C ASP A 354 -0.45 -16.87 -20.74
N CYS A 355 -0.24 -16.82 -19.42
CA CYS A 355 -0.32 -15.61 -18.60
C CYS A 355 1.03 -14.90 -18.56
N ILE A 356 1.31 -14.07 -19.56
CA ILE A 356 2.52 -13.24 -19.63
C ILE A 356 2.43 -12.14 -18.53
N PRO A 357 3.38 -12.07 -17.57
CA PRO A 357 3.40 -10.98 -16.61
C PRO A 357 3.49 -9.63 -17.33
N THR A 358 2.74 -8.64 -16.85
CA THR A 358 2.64 -7.33 -17.50
C THR A 358 3.04 -6.25 -16.51
N VAL A 359 3.91 -5.36 -16.95
CA VAL A 359 4.28 -4.15 -16.22
C VAL A 359 3.54 -2.98 -16.85
N VAL A 360 2.81 -2.23 -16.04
CA VAL A 360 2.19 -0.97 -16.43
C VAL A 360 2.86 0.14 -15.65
N ILE A 361 3.37 1.12 -16.39
CA ILE A 361 4.14 2.23 -15.87
C ILE A 361 3.24 3.47 -15.96
N VAL A 362 3.13 4.16 -14.82
CA VAL A 362 2.14 5.23 -14.58
C VAL A 362 2.71 6.61 -14.89
#